data_AF-A0A8W8M6C1-F1
#
_entry.id   AF-A0A8W8M6C1-F1
#
_cell.length_a   1.000
_cell.length_b   1.000
_cell.length_c   1.000
_cell.angle_alpha   90.00
_cell.angle_beta   90.00
_cell.angle_gamma   90.00
#
_symmetry.space_group_name_H-M   'P 1'
#
loop_
_entity.id
_entity.type
_entity.pdbx_description
1 polymer ?
#
loop_
_entity_poly.entity_id
_entity_poly.type
_entity_poly.pdbx_seq_one_letter_code
_entity_poly.pdbx_strand_id
1 'polypeptide(L)'
;MMKGIPHLVFLTKIDRICKLVEKGVSKTFISRVVEDAVNNAAEIIALPRSQVLPVKNFEKETTLNTDINILAMTALRKSLVFADDFLENQYDWQQDNTQILNKRD
;
A
#
# COMPACT_ATOMS: atom_id res chain seq x y z
N MET A 1 -11.33 -1.83 21.48
CA MET A 1 -10.99 -0.53 20.85
C MET A 1 -11.39 -0.62 19.39
N MET A 2 -12.15 0.33 18.86
CA MET A 2 -12.35 0.41 17.40
C MET A 2 -10.99 0.62 16.74
N LYS A 3 -10.58 -0.29 15.85
CA LYS A 3 -9.40 -0.09 15.00
C LYS A 3 -9.66 1.16 14.16
N GLY A 4 -8.73 2.11 14.18
CA GLY A 4 -8.83 3.35 13.38
C GLY A 4 -8.90 3.05 11.88
N ILE A 5 -9.23 4.08 11.08
CA ILE A 5 -9.28 3.96 9.61
C ILE A 5 -7.91 3.47 9.11
N PRO A 6 -7.88 2.45 8.23
CA PRO A 6 -6.63 1.95 7.69
C PRO A 6 -5.99 3.01 6.79
N HIS A 7 -4.68 3.20 6.95
CA HIS A 7 -3.89 4.12 6.13
C HIS A 7 -2.96 3.34 5.19
N LEU A 8 -2.86 3.81 3.95
CA LEU A 8 -1.96 3.29 2.94
C LEU A 8 -1.28 4.46 2.23
N VAL A 9 0.02 4.34 1.98
CA VAL A 9 0.84 5.39 1.39
C VAL A 9 1.31 4.96 0.02
N PHE A 10 1.05 5.80 -0.99
CA PHE A 10 1.65 5.65 -2.31
C PHE A 10 2.88 6.53 -2.42
N LEU A 11 4.06 5.91 -2.43
CA LEU A 11 5.32 6.61 -2.62
C LEU A 11 5.58 6.77 -4.12
N THR A 12 5.35 7.98 -4.62
CA THR A 12 5.46 8.30 -6.06
C THR A 12 6.87 8.78 -6.44
N LYS A 13 7.12 8.93 -7.75
CA LYS A 13 8.35 9.52 -8.32
C LYS A 13 9.64 8.75 -7.96
N ILE A 14 9.52 7.44 -7.73
CA ILE A 14 10.63 6.54 -7.43
C ILE A 14 11.69 6.46 -8.56
N ASP A 15 11.27 6.75 -9.79
CA ASP A 15 12.11 6.85 -10.97
C ASP A 15 13.04 8.07 -10.92
N ARG A 16 12.64 9.16 -10.27
CA ARG A 16 13.46 10.37 -10.15
C ARG A 16 14.60 10.23 -9.14
N ILE A 17 14.41 9.40 -8.12
CA ILE A 17 15.41 9.15 -7.08
C ILE A 17 16.35 7.99 -7.45
N CYS A 18 15.98 7.15 -8.43
CA CYS A 18 16.75 5.98 -8.81
C CYS A 18 16.88 5.80 -10.33
N LYS A 19 18.08 6.06 -10.86
CA LYS A 19 18.41 5.85 -12.29
C LYS A 19 18.18 4.42 -12.79
N LEU A 20 18.24 3.41 -11.91
CA LEU A 20 17.93 2.03 -12.30
C LEU A 20 16.43 1.86 -12.59
N VAL A 21 15.58 2.52 -11.81
CA VAL A 21 14.12 2.50 -11.98
C VAL A 21 13.69 3.38 -13.15
N GLU A 22 14.37 4.51 -13.37
CA GLU A 22 14.19 5.34 -14.57
C GLU A 22 14.38 4.52 -15.85
N LYS A 23 15.42 3.68 -15.89
CA LYS A 23 15.71 2.79 -17.04
C LYS A 23 14.80 1.58 -17.11
N GLY A 24 14.20 1.16 -16.00
CA GLY A 24 13.35 -0.03 -15.94
C GLY A 24 12.54 -0.08 -14.65
N VAL A 25 11.23 0.14 -14.77
CA VAL A 25 10.31 0.21 -13.62
C VAL A 25 10.18 -1.14 -12.92
N SER A 26 10.38 -2.24 -13.64
CA SER A 26 10.53 -3.59 -13.07
C SER A 26 11.65 -3.71 -12.02
N LYS A 27 12.61 -2.78 -11.96
CA LYS A 27 13.68 -2.75 -10.96
C LYS A 27 13.27 -2.13 -9.61
N THR A 28 12.02 -1.69 -9.47
CA THR A 28 11.48 -1.06 -8.26
C THR A 28 11.76 -1.88 -6.99
N PHE A 29 11.51 -3.20 -7.02
CA PHE A 29 11.60 -4.05 -5.82
C PHE A 29 13.01 -4.59 -5.53
N ILE A 30 13.98 -4.36 -6.41
CA ILE A 30 15.38 -4.78 -6.22
C ILE A 30 16.32 -3.59 -6.00
N SER A 31 15.83 -2.36 -6.20
CA SER A 31 16.62 -1.15 -5.99
C SER A 31 16.74 -0.84 -4.50
N ARG A 32 17.98 -0.82 -3.99
CA ARG A 32 18.27 -0.42 -2.61
C ARG A 32 17.81 1.01 -2.31
N VAL A 33 17.96 1.92 -3.28
CA VAL A 33 17.53 3.32 -3.15
C VAL A 33 16.02 3.44 -2.96
N VAL A 34 15.23 2.60 -3.65
CA VAL A 34 13.77 2.57 -3.45
C VAL A 34 13.43 1.96 -2.10
N GLU A 35 14.12 0.88 -1.71
CA GLU A 35 13.94 0.28 -0.40
C GLU A 35 14.19 1.27 0.75
N ASP A 36 15.29 2.02 0.68
CA ASP A 36 15.63 3.03 1.69
C ASP A 36 14.58 4.16 1.71
N ALA A 37 14.09 4.61 0.54
CA ALA A 37 13.03 5.60 0.46
C ALA A 37 11.70 5.10 1.07
N VAL A 38 11.35 3.83 0.85
CA VAL A 38 10.17 3.19 1.44
C VAL A 38 10.33 3.09 2.97
N ASN A 39 11.50 2.71 3.47
CA ASN A 39 11.78 2.64 4.91
C ASN A 39 11.68 4.02 5.57
N ASN A 40 12.30 5.03 4.97
CA ASN A 40 12.26 6.40 5.50
C ASN A 40 10.83 6.96 5.52
N ALA A 41 10.05 6.72 4.47
CA ALA A 41 8.65 7.13 4.44
C ALA A 41 7.80 6.41 5.50
N ALA A 42 8.05 5.12 5.72
CA ALA A 42 7.38 4.34 6.76
C ALA A 42 7.68 4.90 8.17
N GLU A 43 8.95 5.25 8.43
CA GLU A 43 9.38 5.86 9.70
C GLU A 43 8.74 7.25 9.91
N ILE A 44 8.79 8.13 8.90
CA ILE A 44 8.25 9.49 8.98
C ILE A 44 6.74 9.50 9.22
N ILE A 45 6.00 8.58 8.56
CA ILE A 45 4.54 8.51 8.63
C ILE A 45 4.11 7.63 9.83
N ALA A 46 5.06 7.01 10.54
CA ALA A 46 4.83 6.08 11.65
C ALA A 46 3.89 4.91 11.27
N LEU A 47 4.09 4.36 10.06
CA LEU A 47 3.35 3.21 9.55
C LEU A 47 4.28 2.02 9.32
N PRO A 48 3.79 0.78 9.44
CA PRO A 48 4.47 -0.40 8.92
C PRO A 48 4.94 -0.22 7.47
N ARG A 49 6.16 -0.70 7.18
CA ARG A 49 6.73 -0.71 5.82
C ARG A 49 5.77 -1.32 4.79
N SER A 50 5.00 -2.34 5.19
CA SER A 50 4.03 -3.02 4.33
C SER A 50 2.92 -2.12 3.79
N GLN A 51 2.67 -0.97 4.43
CA GLN A 51 1.66 0.02 4.04
C GLN A 51 2.22 1.14 3.16
N VAL A 52 3.52 1.13 2.87
CA VAL A 52 4.16 2.09 1.96
C VAL A 52 4.45 1.39 0.64
N LEU A 53 3.72 1.80 -0.41
CA LEU A 53 3.75 1.17 -1.71
C LEU A 53 4.47 2.07 -2.70
N PRO A 54 5.67 1.69 -3.20
CA PRO A 54 6.34 2.43 -4.23
C PRO A 54 5.58 2.30 -5.55
N VAL A 55 5.28 3.43 -6.19
CA VAL A 55 4.59 3.50 -7.47
C VAL A 55 5.27 4.51 -8.39
N LYS A 56 5.13 4.31 -9.69
CA LYS A 56 5.50 5.30 -10.70
C LYS A 56 4.22 5.82 -11.37
N ASN A 57 4.08 7.13 -11.43
CA ASN A 57 2.99 7.77 -12.16
C ASN A 57 3.33 7.84 -13.65
N PHE A 58 2.30 7.77 -14.48
CA PHE A 58 2.43 8.17 -15.89
C PHE A 58 2.65 9.67 -15.95
N GLU A 59 3.77 10.10 -16.55
CA GLU A 59 4.10 11.52 -16.68
C GLU A 59 4.71 11.84 -18.05
N LYS A 60 5.75 11.09 -18.45
CA LYS A 60 6.48 11.33 -19.71
C LYS A 60 6.19 10.27 -20.77
N GLU A 61 5.49 9.22 -20.41
CA GLU A 61 5.17 8.10 -21.25
C GLU A 61 4.08 8.50 -22.25
N THR A 62 4.38 8.36 -23.54
CA THR A 62 3.45 8.62 -24.64
C THR A 62 2.58 7.39 -24.98
N THR A 63 2.92 6.23 -24.43
CA THR A 63 2.21 4.96 -24.61
C THR A 63 2.06 4.20 -23.30
N LEU A 64 1.13 3.24 -23.27
CA LEU A 64 0.98 2.35 -22.14
C LEU A 64 2.27 1.55 -21.92
N ASN A 65 2.73 1.52 -20.67
CA ASN A 65 3.91 0.77 -20.26
C ASN A 65 3.48 -0.35 -19.30
N THR A 66 3.77 -1.60 -19.67
CA THR A 66 3.39 -2.79 -18.92
C THR A 66 3.97 -2.81 -17.51
N ASP A 67 5.23 -2.42 -17.33
CA ASP A 67 5.88 -2.43 -16.01
C ASP A 67 5.25 -1.40 -15.06
N ILE A 68 4.91 -0.21 -15.58
CA ILE A 68 4.20 0.82 -14.82
C ILE A 68 2.80 0.33 -14.45
N ASN A 69 2.09 -0.28 -15.40
CA ASN A 69 0.76 -0.84 -15.16
C ASN A 69 0.81 -1.94 -14.10
N ILE A 70 1.78 -2.85 -14.16
CA ILE A 70 1.95 -3.90 -13.14
C ILE A 70 2.12 -3.26 -11.75
N LEU A 71 2.95 -2.23 -11.64
CA LEU A 71 3.20 -1.56 -10.36
C LEU A 71 1.95 -0.85 -9.83
N ALA A 72 1.24 -0.11 -10.68
CA ALA A 72 -0.01 0.56 -10.34
C ALA A 72 -1.12 -0.43 -9.96
N MET A 73 -1.32 -1.49 -10.75
CA MET A 73 -2.32 -2.52 -10.49
C MET A 73 -1.99 -3.31 -9.22
N THR A 74 -0.71 -3.54 -8.93
CA THR A 74 -0.28 -4.17 -7.66
C THR A 74 -0.65 -3.28 -6.47
N ALA A 75 -0.43 -1.97 -6.56
CA ALA A 75 -0.80 -1.04 -5.50
C ALA A 75 -2.33 -0.96 -5.31
N LEU A 76 -3.08 -0.92 -6.40
CA LEU A 76 -4.55 -0.94 -6.36
C LEU A 76 -5.07 -2.24 -5.73
N ARG A 77 -4.54 -3.40 -6.14
CA ARG A 77 -4.92 -4.70 -5.55
C ARG A 77 -4.65 -4.73 -4.06
N LYS A 78 -3.49 -4.24 -3.62
CA LYS A 78 -3.17 -4.14 -2.20
C LYS A 78 -4.13 -3.23 -1.45
N SER A 79 -4.55 -2.12 -2.05
CA SER A 79 -5.53 -1.20 -1.45
C SER A 79 -6.88 -1.86 -1.24
N LEU A 80 -7.33 -2.65 -2.22
CA LEU A 80 -8.60 -3.39 -2.11
C LEU A 80 -8.53 -4.46 -1.02
N VAL A 81 -7.46 -5.25 -0.97
CA VAL A 81 -7.24 -6.23 0.11
C VAL A 81 -7.25 -5.54 1.48
N PHE A 82 -6.60 -4.39 1.60
CA PHE A 82 -6.56 -3.65 2.86
C PHE A 82 -7.92 -3.11 3.30
N ALA A 83 -8.77 -2.74 2.33
CA ALA A 83 -10.14 -2.33 2.59
C ALA A 83 -11.02 -3.51 2.99
N ASP A 84 -10.86 -4.65 2.33
CA ASP A 84 -11.58 -5.90 2.61
C ASP A 84 -11.26 -6.40 4.01
N ASP A 85 -9.96 -6.52 4.33
CA ASP A 85 -9.47 -6.89 5.66
C ASP A 85 -10.06 -5.98 6.75
N PHE A 86 -10.14 -4.68 6.48
CA PHE A 86 -10.74 -3.74 7.44
C PHE A 86 -12.23 -3.99 7.65
N LEU A 87 -12.99 -4.21 6.58
CA LEU A 87 -14.42 -4.47 6.66
C LEU A 87 -14.70 -5.79 7.39
N GLU A 88 -14.00 -6.88 7.05
CA GLU A 88 -14.13 -8.17 7.74
C GLU A 88 -13.89 -8.03 9.24
N ASN A 89 -12.80 -7.35 9.63
CA ASN A 89 -12.50 -7.08 11.03
C ASN A 89 -13.61 -6.28 11.75
N GLN A 90 -14.31 -5.38 11.05
CA GLN A 90 -15.44 -4.63 11.62
C GLN A 90 -16.67 -5.52 11.79
N TYR A 91 -16.98 -6.36 10.80
CA TYR A 91 -18.09 -7.30 10.87
C TYR A 91 -17.91 -8.31 12.01
N ASP A 92 -16.71 -8.90 12.15
CA ASP A 92 -16.40 -9.84 13.23
C ASP A 92 -16.58 -9.19 14.61
N TRP A 93 -16.09 -7.96 14.78
CA TRP A 93 -16.26 -7.19 16.02
C TRP A 93 -17.73 -6.93 16.36
N GLN A 94 -18.57 -6.70 15.35
CA GLN A 94 -20.01 -6.51 15.56
C GLN A 94 -20.70 -7.81 15.99
N GLN A 95 -20.35 -8.94 15.38
CA GLN A 95 -20.93 -10.25 15.71
C GLN A 95 -20.56 -10.69 17.13
N ASP A 96 -19.29 -10.56 17.52
CA ASP A 96 -18.80 -10.92 18.85
C ASP A 96 -19.48 -10.11 19.95
N ASN A 97 -19.61 -8.78 19.74
CA ASN A 97 -20.32 -7.92 20.69
C ASN A 97 -21.80 -8.27 20.83
N THR A 98 -22.45 -8.62 19.71
CA THR A 98 -23.87 -9.01 19.71
C THR A 98 -24.07 -10.33 20.47
N GLN A 99 -23.18 -11.30 20.28
CA GLN A 99 -23.21 -12.58 21.01
C GLN A 99 -22.91 -12.43 22.51
N ILE A 100 -22.02 -11.51 22.90
CA ILE A 100 -21.72 -11.22 24.31
C ILE A 100 -22.92 -10.59 25.01
N LEU A 101 -23.64 -9.68 24.36
CA LEU A 101 -24.84 -9.05 24.91
C LEU A 101 -25.95 -10.09 25.13
N ASN A 102 -26.20 -10.95 24.15
CA ASN A 102 -27.25 -11.97 24.22
C ASN A 102 -26.96 -13.12 25.20
N LYS A 103 -25.75 -13.22 25.77
CA LYS A 103 -25.36 -14.22 26.79
C LYS A 103 -25.45 -13.70 28.23
N ARG A 104 -25.77 -12.42 28.43
CA ARG A 104 -25.87 -11.80 29.77
C ARG A 104 -27.31 -11.66 30.27
N ASP A 105 -28.28 -12.01 29.42
CA ASP A 105 -29.69 -12.22 29.77
C ASP A 105 -29.97 -13.73 29.91
#